data_AF-A0A6G8UBA4-F1
#
_entry.id   AF-A0A6G8UBA4-F1
#
_cell.length_a   1.000
_cell.length_b   1.000
_cell.length_c   1.000
_cell.angle_alpha   90.00
_cell.angle_beta   90.00
_cell.angle_gamma   90.00
#
_symmetry.space_group_name_H-M   'P 1'
#
loop_
_entity.id
_entity.type
_entity.pdbx_description
1 polymer ?
#
loop_
_entity_poly.entity_id
_entity_poly.type
_entity_poly.pdbx_seq_one_letter_code
_entity_poly.pdbx_strand_id
1 'polypeptide(L)'
;MNNSIMIAALGYAALGWPVFPCNPADKSPLTPRGFKNATIDHDIINAWWSQWPNAMIGIPTGIASGLWILDIDIKENADGAAALARLEATHGELPDTYTVASPSGGRHFYFRYVDGIGNRGGFEPGIDVRGEGGYVIAAGFEHGAGAPILLLNSE
;
A
#
# COMPACT_ATOMS: atom_id res chain seq x y z
N MET A 1 25.97 0.53 8.32
CA MET A 1 25.07 -0.32 7.51
C MET A 1 23.87 0.53 7.13
N ASN A 2 23.80 0.98 5.87
CA ASN A 2 22.65 1.74 5.37
C ASN A 2 21.46 0.78 5.26
N ASN A 3 20.52 0.84 6.20
CA ASN A 3 19.26 0.11 6.09
C ASN A 3 18.31 0.92 5.18
N SER A 4 18.34 0.64 3.87
CA SER A 4 17.50 1.34 2.89
C SER A 4 16.00 1.21 3.17
N ILE A 5 15.57 0.10 3.77
CA ILE A 5 14.16 -0.14 4.14
C ILE A 5 13.76 0.80 5.28
N MET A 6 14.61 0.95 6.31
CA MET A 6 14.35 1.89 7.39
C MET A 6 14.28 3.34 6.88
N ILE A 7 15.19 3.72 5.97
CA ILE A 7 15.17 5.05 5.35
C ILE A 7 13.86 5.27 4.58
N ALA A 8 13.39 4.26 3.84
CA ALA A 8 12.11 4.34 3.14
C ALA A 8 10.93 4.44 4.12
N ALA A 9 10.94 3.68 5.22
CA ALA A 9 9.91 3.73 6.26
C ALA A 9 9.82 5.14 6.88
N LEU A 10 10.96 5.75 7.20
CA LEU A 10 11.05 7.13 7.66
C LEU A 10 10.60 8.12 6.58
N GLY A 11 10.91 7.85 5.31
CA GLY A 11 10.43 8.66 4.18
C GLY A 11 8.90 8.69 4.07
N TYR A 12 8.24 7.54 4.20
CA TYR A 12 6.77 7.49 4.24
C TYR A 12 6.20 8.19 5.47
N ALA A 13 6.81 8.01 6.65
CA ALA A 13 6.41 8.72 7.86
C ALA A 13 6.52 10.25 7.71
N ALA A 14 7.57 10.74 7.05
CA ALA A 14 7.77 12.15 6.76
C ALA A 14 6.71 12.73 5.78
N LEU A 15 6.08 11.88 4.95
CA LEU A 15 4.92 12.24 4.13
C LEU A 15 3.60 12.24 4.92
N GLY A 16 3.64 11.96 6.23
CA GLY A 16 2.47 11.85 7.09
C GLY A 16 1.78 10.49 7.04
N TRP A 17 2.40 9.48 6.40
CA TRP A 17 1.83 8.15 6.33
C TRP A 17 2.36 7.27 7.46
N PRO A 18 1.49 6.82 8.38
CA PRO A 18 1.92 5.94 9.44
C PRO A 18 2.35 4.60 8.85
N VAL A 19 3.47 4.06 9.33
CA VAL A 19 4.03 2.79 8.86
C VAL A 19 4.06 1.76 9.97
N PHE A 20 4.16 0.49 9.61
CA PHE A 20 4.42 -0.62 10.53
C PHE A 20 5.22 -1.74 9.85
N PRO A 21 5.99 -2.54 10.59
CA PRO A 21 6.75 -3.64 10.03
C PRO A 21 5.87 -4.86 9.72
N CYS A 22 6.09 -5.47 8.56
CA CYS A 22 5.45 -6.72 8.12
C CYS A 22 6.46 -7.85 7.89
N ASN A 23 6.03 -9.09 8.15
CA ASN A 23 6.81 -10.29 7.94
C ASN A 23 7.00 -10.56 6.43
N PRO A 24 8.24 -10.65 5.91
CA PRO A 24 8.51 -10.96 4.50
C PRO A 24 7.91 -12.28 4.02
N ALA A 25 7.72 -13.25 4.90
CA ALA A 25 7.24 -14.59 4.53
C ALA A 25 5.76 -14.61 4.16
N ASP A 26 4.93 -13.85 4.87
CA ASP A 26 3.47 -13.94 4.77
C ASP A 26 2.76 -12.58 4.70
N LYS A 27 3.53 -11.48 4.71
CA LYS A 27 3.07 -10.09 4.67
C LYS A 27 2.23 -9.64 5.87
N SER A 28 2.13 -10.46 6.92
CA SER A 28 1.39 -10.11 8.13
C SER A 28 2.13 -9.08 8.99
N PRO A 29 1.42 -8.24 9.78
CA PRO A 29 2.07 -7.30 10.70
C PRO A 29 2.90 -8.00 11.79
N LEU A 30 4.06 -7.46 12.12
CA LEU A 30 4.92 -7.94 13.22
C LEU A 30 4.58 -7.32 14.58
N THR A 31 3.70 -6.31 14.59
CA THR A 31 3.31 -5.55 15.78
C THR A 31 2.19 -6.23 16.57
N PRO A 32 2.14 -6.10 17.92
CA PRO A 32 1.15 -6.80 18.76
C PRO A 32 -0.32 -6.47 18.46
N ARG A 33 -0.62 -5.24 18.02
CA ARG A 33 -1.99 -4.84 17.60
C ARG A 33 -2.13 -4.74 16.08
N GLY A 34 -1.24 -5.39 15.35
CA GLY A 34 -1.19 -5.36 13.90
C GLY A 34 -1.01 -3.96 13.32
N PHE A 35 -1.59 -3.71 12.15
CA PHE A 35 -1.51 -2.40 11.47
C PHE A 35 -2.05 -1.23 12.30
N LYS A 36 -2.86 -1.48 13.35
CA LYS A 36 -3.34 -0.44 14.27
C LYS A 36 -2.23 0.16 15.14
N ASN A 37 -1.04 -0.43 15.14
CA ASN A 37 0.14 0.16 15.75
C ASN A 37 0.90 1.10 14.83
N ALA A 38 0.51 1.26 13.56
CA ALA A 38 1.22 2.10 12.62
C ALA A 38 1.46 3.52 13.17
N THR A 39 2.64 4.05 12.90
CA THR A 39 3.11 5.31 13.48
C THR A 39 3.92 6.14 12.50
N ILE A 40 3.98 7.45 12.74
CA ILE A 40 4.92 8.38 12.11
C ILE A 40 6.09 8.74 13.05
N ASP A 41 6.09 8.20 14.26
CA ASP A 41 7.15 8.45 15.25
C ASP A 41 8.46 7.79 14.82
N HIS A 42 9.47 8.62 14.54
CA HIS A 42 10.77 8.17 14.07
C HIS A 42 11.50 7.26 15.06
N ASP A 43 11.35 7.48 16.37
CA ASP A 43 12.03 6.66 17.37
C ASP A 43 11.45 5.25 17.41
N ILE A 44 10.13 5.14 17.29
CA ILE A 44 9.45 3.84 17.18
C ILE A 44 9.84 3.12 15.88
N ILE A 45 9.88 3.84 14.76
CA ILE A 45 10.29 3.30 13.46
C ILE A 45 11.75 2.81 13.52
N ASN A 46 12.67 3.62 14.05
CA ASN A 46 14.06 3.22 14.22
C ASN A 46 14.20 1.97 15.10
N ALA A 47 13.42 1.88 16.20
CA ALA A 47 13.41 0.71 17.06
C ALA A 47 12.90 -0.54 16.32
N TRP A 48 11.80 -0.45 15.57
CA TRP A 48 11.25 -1.58 14.82
C TRP A 48 12.20 -2.10 13.75
N TRP A 49 12.81 -1.23 12.95
CA TRP A 49 13.75 -1.68 11.89
C TRP A 49 15.15 -2.00 12.42
N SER A 50 15.47 -1.64 13.68
CA SER A 50 16.61 -2.22 14.39
C SER A 50 16.31 -3.65 14.85
N GLN A 51 15.09 -3.92 15.31
CA GLN A 51 14.65 -5.24 15.75
C GLN A 51 14.39 -6.21 14.58
N TRP A 52 13.81 -5.71 13.49
CA TRP A 52 13.48 -6.49 12.29
C TRP A 52 14.03 -5.81 11.03
N PRO A 53 15.36 -5.91 10.78
CA PRO A 53 16.00 -5.17 9.68
C PRO A 53 15.46 -5.46 8.29
N ASN A 54 14.89 -6.67 8.10
CA ASN A 54 14.35 -7.14 6.83
C ASN A 54 12.81 -7.02 6.74
N ALA A 55 12.14 -6.43 7.73
CA ALA A 55 10.69 -6.30 7.70
C ALA A 55 10.25 -5.43 6.52
N MET A 56 9.22 -5.89 5.81
CA MET A 56 8.57 -5.06 4.79
C MET A 56 7.83 -3.89 5.47
N ILE A 57 7.53 -2.85 4.70
CA ILE A 57 6.81 -1.68 5.21
C ILE A 57 5.33 -1.85 4.88
N GLY A 58 4.48 -1.87 5.89
CA GLY A 58 3.04 -1.75 5.77
C GLY A 58 2.57 -0.31 5.99
N ILE A 59 1.54 0.10 5.24
CA ILE A 59 0.83 1.38 5.42
C ILE A 59 -0.66 1.06 5.59
N PRO A 60 -1.32 1.49 6.68
CA PRO A 60 -2.75 1.30 6.84
C PRO A 60 -3.49 2.14 5.82
N THR A 61 -4.56 1.60 5.23
CA THR A 61 -5.45 2.34 4.35
C THR A 61 -6.61 2.92 5.16
N GLY A 62 -7.25 3.95 4.64
CA GLY A 62 -8.30 4.70 5.33
C GLY A 62 -7.84 6.05 5.85
N ILE A 63 -8.52 6.52 6.89
CA ILE A 63 -8.34 7.84 7.51
C ILE A 63 -6.89 8.03 7.97
N ALA A 64 -6.25 6.97 8.50
CA ALA A 64 -4.92 7.05 9.09
C ALA A 64 -3.82 7.50 8.10
N SER A 65 -3.90 7.10 6.84
CA SER A 65 -2.96 7.53 5.78
C SER A 65 -3.58 8.52 4.79
N GLY A 66 -4.90 8.69 4.82
CA GLY A 66 -5.61 9.45 3.80
C GLY A 66 -5.61 8.76 2.44
N LEU A 67 -5.46 7.43 2.40
CA LEU A 67 -5.42 6.64 1.16
C LEU A 67 -6.48 5.55 1.10
N TRP A 68 -6.94 5.26 -0.11
CA TRP A 68 -7.46 3.94 -0.45
C TRP A 68 -6.80 3.42 -1.72
N ILE A 69 -6.81 2.10 -1.89
CA ILE A 69 -6.18 1.44 -3.03
C ILE A 69 -7.19 0.56 -3.75
N LEU A 70 -7.18 0.64 -5.08
CA LEU A 70 -7.77 -0.38 -5.95
C LEU A 70 -6.66 -1.36 -6.33
N ASP A 71 -6.77 -2.57 -5.83
CA ASP A 71 -5.78 -3.64 -5.97
C ASP A 71 -6.24 -4.63 -7.04
N ILE A 72 -5.57 -4.58 -8.18
CA ILE A 72 -5.87 -5.39 -9.36
C ILE A 72 -4.92 -6.58 -9.37
N ASP A 73 -5.46 -7.75 -9.09
CA ASP A 73 -4.74 -9.02 -9.06
C ASP A 73 -4.94 -9.80 -10.36
N ILE A 74 -3.84 -10.40 -10.86
CA ILE A 74 -3.89 -11.38 -11.94
C ILE A 74 -3.51 -12.75 -11.36
N LYS A 75 -4.45 -13.70 -11.42
CA LYS A 75 -4.32 -15.07 -10.92
C LYS A 75 -4.95 -16.03 -11.93
N GLU A 76 -4.61 -17.31 -11.85
CA GLU A 76 -5.10 -18.35 -12.78
C GLU A 76 -6.63 -18.35 -12.94
N ASN A 77 -7.37 -18.08 -11.86
CA ASN A 77 -8.83 -18.06 -11.83
C ASN A 77 -9.46 -16.66 -11.73
N ALA A 78 -8.65 -15.60 -11.83
CA ALA A 78 -9.13 -14.22 -11.68
C ALA A 78 -8.27 -13.26 -12.51
N ASP A 79 -8.88 -12.64 -13.52
CA ASP A 79 -8.25 -11.62 -14.34
C ASP A 79 -8.80 -10.24 -13.95
N GLY A 80 -8.15 -9.62 -12.95
CA GLY A 80 -8.50 -8.29 -12.50
C GLY A 80 -8.35 -7.22 -13.58
N ALA A 81 -7.46 -7.41 -14.56
CA ALA A 81 -7.29 -6.46 -15.65
C ALA A 81 -8.50 -6.49 -16.60
N ALA A 82 -8.98 -7.68 -16.93
CA ALA A 82 -10.23 -7.81 -17.69
C ALA A 82 -11.44 -7.31 -16.90
N ALA A 83 -11.47 -7.51 -15.58
CA ALA A 83 -12.52 -6.97 -14.72
C ALA A 83 -12.51 -5.44 -14.69
N LEU A 84 -11.33 -4.83 -14.58
CA LEU A 84 -11.17 -3.38 -14.61
C LEU A 84 -11.63 -2.81 -15.96
N ALA A 85 -11.22 -3.40 -17.08
CA ALA A 85 -11.63 -2.95 -18.40
C ALA A 85 -13.17 -2.94 -18.59
N ARG A 86 -13.89 -3.90 -17.99
CA ARG A 86 -15.37 -3.91 -18.01
C ARG A 86 -15.96 -2.77 -17.17
N LEU A 87 -15.37 -2.50 -16.01
CA LEU A 87 -15.78 -1.37 -15.16
C LEU A 87 -15.53 -0.05 -15.89
N GLU A 88 -14.38 0.11 -16.53
CA GLU A 88 -14.05 1.32 -17.29
C GLU A 88 -14.96 1.52 -18.50
N ALA A 89 -15.31 0.45 -19.21
CA ALA A 89 -16.29 0.52 -20.30
C ALA A 89 -17.69 0.95 -19.84
N THR A 90 -18.04 0.71 -18.56
CA THR A 90 -19.35 1.01 -17.99
C THR A 90 -19.39 2.38 -17.30
N HIS A 91 -18.30 2.75 -16.62
CA HIS A 91 -18.24 3.88 -15.70
C HIS A 91 -17.25 4.98 -16.12
N GLY A 92 -16.46 4.75 -17.16
CA GLY A 92 -15.34 5.61 -17.56
C GLY A 92 -14.00 5.12 -17.03
N GLU A 93 -12.93 5.52 -17.70
CA GLU A 93 -11.55 5.18 -17.34
C GLU A 93 -11.20 5.69 -15.94
N LEU A 94 -10.29 4.98 -15.24
CA LEU A 94 -9.72 5.51 -14.02
C LEU A 94 -8.98 6.82 -14.32
N PRO A 95 -9.05 7.82 -13.43
CA PRO A 95 -8.21 8.99 -13.57
C PRO A 95 -6.74 8.60 -13.42
N ASP A 96 -5.85 9.34 -14.10
CA ASP A 96 -4.41 9.20 -13.93
C ASP A 96 -4.06 9.31 -12.44
N THR A 97 -3.39 8.29 -11.91
CA THR A 97 -3.01 8.26 -10.50
C THR A 97 -1.71 7.49 -10.31
N TYR A 98 -1.16 7.57 -9.10
CA TYR A 98 0.00 6.79 -8.74
C TYR A 98 -0.33 5.29 -8.79
N THR A 99 0.39 4.55 -9.64
CA THR A 99 0.19 3.13 -9.88
C THR A 99 1.48 2.36 -9.64
N VAL A 100 1.37 1.24 -8.93
CA VAL A 100 2.49 0.34 -8.63
C VAL A 100 2.22 -1.01 -9.26
N ALA A 101 3.15 -1.52 -10.07
CA ALA A 101 3.10 -2.88 -10.55
C ALA A 101 3.38 -3.86 -9.40
N SER A 102 2.59 -4.92 -9.29
CA SER A 102 2.86 -5.99 -8.32
C SER A 102 3.73 -7.08 -8.98
N PRO A 103 4.52 -7.83 -8.20
CA PRO A 103 5.34 -8.93 -8.74
C PRO A 103 4.54 -10.04 -9.43
N SER A 104 3.24 -10.16 -9.15
CA SER A 104 2.33 -11.13 -9.78
C SER A 104 1.79 -10.64 -11.13
N GLY A 105 2.20 -9.47 -11.62
CA GLY A 105 1.68 -8.86 -12.85
C GLY A 105 0.42 -8.01 -12.65
N GLY A 106 -0.04 -7.88 -11.41
CA GLY A 106 -1.14 -7.00 -11.03
C GLY A 106 -0.72 -5.52 -10.89
N ARG A 107 -1.66 -4.67 -10.47
CA ARG A 107 -1.44 -3.23 -10.27
C ARG A 107 -2.20 -2.70 -9.05
N HIS A 108 -1.55 -1.85 -8.26
CA HIS A 108 -2.19 -1.11 -7.19
C HIS A 108 -2.36 0.35 -7.62
N PHE A 109 -3.59 0.84 -7.69
CA PHE A 109 -3.91 2.24 -7.96
C PHE A 109 -4.21 2.95 -6.65
N TYR A 110 -3.46 4.01 -6.35
CA TYR A 110 -3.57 4.74 -5.10
C TYR A 110 -4.47 5.95 -5.29
N PHE A 111 -5.35 6.23 -4.33
CA PHE A 111 -6.25 7.36 -4.38
C PHE A 111 -6.34 8.02 -3.02
N ARG A 112 -6.71 9.31 -3.00
CA ARG A 112 -7.06 9.99 -1.74
C ARG A 112 -8.29 9.33 -1.13
N TYR A 113 -8.22 9.05 0.17
CA TYR A 113 -9.32 8.52 0.95
C TYR A 113 -10.53 9.46 0.92
N VAL A 114 -11.70 8.86 0.78
CA VAL A 114 -12.99 9.52 0.91
C VAL A 114 -13.81 8.74 1.93
N ASP A 115 -14.52 9.45 2.80
CA ASP A 115 -15.35 8.85 3.83
C ASP A 115 -16.34 7.84 3.25
N GLY A 116 -16.40 6.66 3.87
CA GLY A 116 -17.29 5.56 3.46
C GLY A 116 -16.61 4.47 2.63
N ILE A 117 -15.35 4.66 2.20
CA ILE A 117 -14.60 3.62 1.49
C ILE A 117 -14.01 2.62 2.51
N GLY A 118 -14.69 1.49 2.70
CA GLY A 118 -14.19 0.39 3.54
C GLY A 118 -13.20 -0.53 2.82
N ASN A 119 -12.56 -1.42 3.57
CA ASN A 119 -11.80 -2.54 3.00
C ASN A 119 -12.74 -3.68 2.56
N ARG A 120 -12.68 -4.06 1.28
CA ARG A 120 -13.49 -5.12 0.67
C ARG A 120 -12.64 -5.97 -0.27
N GLY A 121 -12.34 -7.20 0.15
CA GLY A 121 -11.77 -8.21 -0.72
C GLY A 121 -12.84 -8.83 -1.64
N GLY A 122 -12.45 -9.20 -2.86
CA GLY A 122 -13.34 -9.77 -3.86
C GLY A 122 -14.48 -8.82 -4.24
N PHE A 123 -14.17 -7.54 -4.42
CA PHE A 123 -15.13 -6.58 -4.94
C PHE A 123 -15.64 -7.04 -6.33
N GLU A 124 -14.70 -7.47 -7.16
CA GLU A 124 -14.90 -8.23 -8.39
C GLU A 124 -13.84 -9.36 -8.44
N PRO A 125 -13.98 -10.38 -9.31
CA PRO A 125 -12.94 -11.38 -9.49
C PRO A 125 -11.60 -10.72 -9.88
N GLY A 126 -10.62 -10.80 -8.98
CA GLY A 126 -9.29 -10.19 -9.17
C GLY A 126 -9.22 -8.70 -8.83
N ILE A 127 -10.22 -8.14 -8.16
CA ILE A 127 -10.20 -6.76 -7.70
C ILE A 127 -10.54 -6.70 -6.21
N ASP A 128 -9.61 -6.14 -5.45
CA ASP A 128 -9.79 -5.80 -4.05
C ASP A 128 -9.82 -4.27 -3.86
N VAL A 129 -10.64 -3.81 -2.90
CA VAL A 129 -10.62 -2.43 -2.42
C VAL A 129 -9.98 -2.41 -1.05
N ARG A 130 -8.88 -1.67 -0.90
CA ARG A 130 -8.18 -1.46 0.38
C ARG A 130 -8.51 -0.06 0.89
N GLY A 131 -9.58 0.03 1.68
CA GLY A 131 -10.04 1.26 2.34
C GLY A 131 -9.83 1.21 3.86
N GLU A 132 -10.71 1.87 4.61
CA GLU A 132 -10.68 1.87 6.07
C GLU A 132 -10.70 0.43 6.63
N GLY A 133 -9.85 0.17 7.63
CA GLY A 133 -9.66 -1.16 8.22
C GLY A 133 -8.77 -2.12 7.42
N GLY A 134 -8.14 -1.64 6.34
CA GLY A 134 -7.17 -2.39 5.54
C GLY A 134 -5.73 -1.86 5.67
N TYR A 135 -4.82 -2.48 4.93
CA TYR A 135 -3.46 -1.98 4.72
C TYR A 135 -2.89 -2.50 3.41
N VAL A 136 -1.80 -1.88 2.97
CA VAL A 136 -1.01 -2.30 1.81
C VAL A 136 0.45 -2.50 2.22
N ILE A 137 1.16 -3.40 1.55
CA ILE A 137 2.62 -3.41 1.59
C ILE A 137 3.09 -2.28 0.68
N ALA A 138 3.78 -1.30 1.25
CA ALA A 138 4.29 -0.16 0.52
C ALA A 138 5.17 -0.63 -0.64
N ALA A 139 5.09 0.07 -1.77
CA ALA A 139 5.92 -0.21 -2.92
C ALA A 139 7.40 -0.28 -2.48
N GLY A 140 8.03 -1.40 -2.81
CA GLY A 140 9.40 -1.68 -2.41
C GLY A 140 10.35 -0.64 -2.99
N PHE A 141 11.23 -0.14 -2.14
CA PHE A 141 12.46 0.54 -2.53
C PHE A 141 13.37 -0.53 -3.17
N GLU A 142 13.22 -0.81 -4.47
CA GLU A 142 14.23 -1.59 -5.18
C GLU A 142 15.51 -0.76 -5.30
N HIS A 143 16.66 -1.37 -5.00
CA HIS A 143 17.97 -0.75 -5.08
C HIS A 143 18.19 -0.18 -6.50
N GLY A 144 17.96 1.12 -6.70
CA GLY A 144 18.15 1.81 -7.98
C GLY A 144 16.96 2.63 -8.48
N ALA A 145 15.74 2.42 -7.98
CA ALA A 145 14.62 3.30 -8.25
C ALA A 145 14.47 4.27 -7.07
N GLY A 146 14.57 5.58 -7.34
CA GLY A 146 14.44 6.62 -6.32
C GLY A 146 13.15 6.46 -5.51
N ALA A 147 13.14 7.03 -4.29
CA ALA A 147 11.96 7.08 -3.45
C ALA A 147 10.71 7.43 -4.28
N PRO A 148 9.59 6.69 -4.15
CA PRO A 148 8.42 6.97 -4.95
C PRO A 148 7.94 8.39 -4.66
N ILE A 149 8.05 9.26 -5.66
CA ILE A 149 7.37 10.55 -5.66
C ILE A 149 5.90 10.21 -5.88
N LEU A 150 5.16 10.26 -4.79
CA LEU A 150 3.71 10.22 -4.83
C LEU A 150 3.24 11.51 -5.53
N LEU A 151 2.89 11.40 -6.81
CA LEU A 151 2.12 12.43 -7.49
C LEU A 151 0.69 12.36 -6.94
N LEU A 152 0.44 13.05 -5.83
CA LEU A 152 -0.93 13.37 -5.42
C LEU A 152 -1.42 14.44 -6.38
N ASN A 153 -2.44 14.11 -7.18
CA ASN A 153 -3.10 15.09 -8.03
C ASN A 153 -3.51 16.29 -7.17
N SER A 154 -2.90 17.43 -7.52
CA SER A 154 -3.33 18.75 -7.12
C SER A 154 -4.49 19.13 -8.04
N GLU A 155 -5.69 19.18 -7.46
CA GLU A 155 -6.69 20.20 -7.82
C GLU A 155 -6.95 21.05 -6.58
#